data_AF-A0A1C4YHE7-F1
#
_entry.id   AF-A0A1C4YHE7-F1
#
_cell.length_a   1.000
_cell.length_b   1.000
_cell.length_c   1.000
_cell.angle_alpha   90.00
_cell.angle_beta   90.00
_cell.angle_gamma   90.00
#
_symmetry.space_group_name_H-M   'P 1'
#
loop_
_entity.id
_entity.type
_entity.pdbx_description
1 polymer ?
#
loop_
_entity_poly.entity_id
_entity_poly.type
_entity_poly.pdbx_seq_one_letter_code
_entity_poly.pdbx_strand_id
1 'polypeptide(L)'
;MTPPRFVTAAGHPVRWRLLGELAGGDLAVRELTALLGQPQNLVSYHLGKLRKAELVTARRSSADGRDTYYSLDLARCGDLLSGVGDALHPGLRLTGPAPAAPAAGRVLFLCTANSSRSQMAEALLRNSTGGTVEAFSGGSTPKPIHPQAVSVMAARGIDLTTARPKHLGEFSGQRFDLVITLCDRVKEVCPEFPGHPRPVHWSTADPAADPGDPSAFDHVADALAQRIVFLLHTLAHR
;
A
#
# COMPACT_ATOMS: atom_id res chain seq x y z
N MET A 1 -30.04 19.73 4.23
CA MET A 1 -28.59 19.42 4.34
C MET A 1 -28.21 18.43 3.26
N THR A 2 -27.16 18.73 2.49
CA THR A 2 -26.59 17.77 1.53
C THR A 2 -25.74 16.76 2.31
N PRO A 3 -25.91 15.44 2.11
CA PRO A 3 -25.07 14.46 2.76
C PRO A 3 -23.58 14.68 2.44
N PRO A 4 -22.66 14.43 3.40
CA PRO A 4 -21.23 14.51 3.14
C PRO A 4 -20.80 13.61 1.98
N ARG A 5 -19.78 14.05 1.23
CA ARG A 5 -19.26 13.36 0.02
C ARG A 5 -18.97 11.88 0.27
N PHE A 6 -18.38 11.55 1.43
CA PHE A 6 -18.10 10.18 1.82
C PHE A 6 -19.35 9.33 1.93
N VAL A 7 -20.40 9.82 2.59
CA VAL A 7 -21.67 9.07 2.76
C VAL A 7 -22.30 8.78 1.39
N THR A 8 -22.37 9.77 0.51
CA THR A 8 -22.92 9.57 -0.84
C THR A 8 -22.07 8.62 -1.69
N ALA A 9 -20.75 8.69 -1.56
CA ALA A 9 -19.83 7.85 -2.32
C ALA A 9 -19.73 6.42 -1.77
N ALA A 10 -19.74 6.20 -0.46
CA ALA A 10 -19.54 4.90 0.16
C ALA A 10 -20.87 4.15 0.41
N GLY A 11 -21.99 4.86 0.55
CA GLY A 11 -23.28 4.28 0.97
C GLY A 11 -23.99 3.34 -0.02
N HIS A 12 -23.38 3.02 -1.17
CA HIS A 12 -23.93 2.01 -2.09
C HIS A 12 -23.28 0.64 -1.82
N PRO A 13 -24.04 -0.46 -1.76
CA PRO A 13 -23.52 -1.78 -1.37
C PRO A 13 -22.28 -2.22 -2.16
N VAL A 14 -22.31 -2.08 -3.49
CA VAL A 14 -21.14 -2.42 -4.34
C VAL A 14 -19.93 -1.54 -4.04
N ARG A 15 -20.13 -0.24 -3.79
CA ARG A 15 -19.02 0.68 -3.50
C ARG A 15 -18.44 0.40 -2.12
N TRP A 16 -19.28 0.10 -1.13
CA TRP A 16 -18.84 -0.34 0.19
C TRP A 16 -18.00 -1.61 0.11
N ARG A 17 -18.44 -2.62 -0.64
CA ARG A 17 -17.65 -3.84 -0.88
C ARG A 17 -16.32 -3.54 -1.56
N LEU A 18 -16.30 -2.72 -2.62
CA LEU A 18 -15.05 -2.30 -3.28
C LEU A 18 -14.07 -1.63 -2.32
N LEU A 19 -14.55 -0.72 -1.47
CA LEU A 19 -13.71 -0.06 -0.45
C LEU A 19 -13.17 -1.10 0.55
N GLY A 20 -14.00 -2.07 0.96
CA GLY A 20 -13.58 -3.17 1.84
C GLY A 20 -12.47 -4.04 1.25
N GLU A 21 -12.61 -4.47 0.00
CA GLU A 21 -11.56 -5.26 -0.69
C GLU A 21 -10.25 -4.45 -0.84
N LEU A 22 -10.36 -3.16 -1.20
CA LEU A 22 -9.21 -2.27 -1.40
C LEU A 22 -8.54 -1.81 -0.09
N ALA A 23 -9.21 -1.94 1.06
CA ALA A 23 -8.61 -1.63 2.35
C ALA A 23 -7.46 -2.59 2.71
N GLY A 24 -7.47 -3.80 2.16
CA GLY A 24 -6.44 -4.81 2.39
C GLY A 24 -5.22 -4.70 1.48
N GLY A 25 -5.30 -3.94 0.38
CA GLY A 25 -4.27 -3.81 -0.65
C GLY A 25 -4.82 -3.33 -2.00
N ASP A 26 -3.94 -3.09 -2.95
CA ASP A 26 -4.26 -2.66 -4.31
C ASP A 26 -4.67 -3.85 -5.18
N LEU A 27 -5.78 -3.71 -5.89
CA LEU A 27 -6.35 -4.78 -6.71
C LEU A 27 -6.62 -4.32 -8.13
N ALA A 28 -6.37 -5.21 -9.09
CA ALA A 28 -6.77 -4.99 -10.48
C ALA A 28 -8.28 -5.09 -10.65
N VAL A 29 -8.83 -4.43 -11.67
CA VAL A 29 -10.28 -4.50 -11.98
C VAL A 29 -10.78 -5.94 -12.11
N ARG A 30 -9.99 -6.82 -12.74
CA ARG A 30 -10.34 -8.25 -12.89
C ARG A 30 -10.45 -8.98 -11.54
N GLU A 31 -9.58 -8.65 -10.58
CA GLU A 31 -9.60 -9.24 -9.25
C GLU A 31 -10.83 -8.77 -8.48
N LEU A 32 -11.13 -7.47 -8.53
CA LEU A 32 -12.34 -6.90 -7.93
C LEU A 32 -13.62 -7.50 -8.54
N THR A 33 -13.63 -7.71 -9.87
CA THR A 33 -14.74 -8.37 -10.59
C THR A 33 -14.97 -9.79 -10.06
N ALA A 34 -13.90 -10.57 -9.92
CA ALA A 34 -13.97 -11.93 -9.40
C ALA A 34 -14.43 -11.98 -7.92
N LEU A 35 -13.84 -11.15 -7.06
CA LEU A 35 -14.17 -11.09 -5.62
C LEU A 35 -15.62 -10.66 -5.36
N LEU A 36 -16.13 -9.71 -6.14
CA LEU A 36 -17.49 -9.22 -5.96
C LEU A 36 -18.55 -10.12 -6.61
N GLY A 37 -18.15 -10.97 -7.56
CA GLY A 37 -19.08 -11.74 -8.39
C GLY A 37 -19.97 -10.84 -9.26
N GLN A 38 -19.43 -9.70 -9.69
CA GLN A 38 -20.18 -8.68 -10.45
C GLN A 38 -19.57 -8.49 -11.84
N PRO A 39 -20.36 -8.14 -12.87
CA PRO A 39 -19.84 -7.82 -14.20
C PRO A 39 -18.83 -6.66 -14.19
N GLN A 40 -17.80 -6.74 -15.04
CA GLN A 40 -16.72 -5.74 -15.09
C GLN A 40 -17.22 -4.32 -15.39
N ASN A 41 -18.26 -4.16 -16.21
CA ASN A 41 -18.84 -2.85 -16.51
C ASN A 41 -19.44 -2.17 -15.26
N LEU A 42 -20.13 -2.93 -14.40
CA LEU A 42 -20.70 -2.44 -13.16
C LEU A 42 -19.60 -2.07 -12.14
N VAL A 43 -18.59 -2.92 -12.01
CA VAL A 43 -17.41 -2.65 -11.17
C VAL A 43 -16.71 -1.37 -11.64
N SER A 44 -16.44 -1.25 -12.94
CA SER A 44 -15.77 -0.08 -13.52
C SER A 44 -16.59 1.20 -13.34
N TYR A 45 -17.93 1.11 -13.49
CA TYR A 45 -18.83 2.23 -13.22
C TYR A 45 -18.70 2.73 -11.78
N HIS A 46 -18.73 1.81 -10.81
CA HIS A 46 -18.63 2.16 -9.39
C HIS A 46 -17.23 2.64 -8.98
N LEU A 47 -16.18 2.05 -9.53
CA LEU A 47 -14.80 2.55 -9.38
C LEU A 47 -14.66 3.96 -9.94
N GLY A 48 -15.29 4.27 -11.08
CA GLY A 48 -15.36 5.62 -11.63
C GLY A 48 -16.02 6.62 -10.68
N LYS A 49 -17.11 6.22 -9.99
CA LYS A 49 -17.75 7.06 -8.96
C LYS A 49 -16.85 7.28 -7.75
N LEU A 50 -16.16 6.24 -7.28
CA LEU A 50 -15.20 6.35 -6.17
C LEU A 50 -14.00 7.23 -6.52
N ARG A 51 -13.50 7.15 -7.76
CA ARG A 51 -12.45 8.05 -8.27
C ARG A 51 -12.93 9.49 -8.36
N LYS A 52 -14.13 9.72 -8.89
CA LYS A 52 -14.74 11.06 -8.89
C LYS A 52 -14.96 11.59 -7.48
N ALA A 53 -15.07 10.71 -6.48
CA ALA A 53 -15.15 11.06 -5.07
C ALA A 53 -13.76 11.21 -4.40
N GLU A 54 -12.66 11.01 -5.14
CA GLU A 54 -11.28 11.01 -4.64
C GLU A 54 -11.03 9.97 -3.53
N LEU A 55 -11.87 8.95 -3.40
CA LEU A 55 -11.65 7.89 -2.41
C LEU A 55 -10.64 6.85 -2.91
N VAL A 56 -10.54 6.68 -4.22
CA VAL A 56 -9.59 5.75 -4.83
C VAL A 56 -8.81 6.42 -5.95
N THR A 57 -7.57 6.00 -6.13
CA THR A 57 -6.75 6.34 -7.30
C THR A 57 -6.63 5.11 -8.19
N ALA A 58 -6.19 5.31 -9.43
CA ALA A 58 -5.99 4.23 -10.40
C ALA A 58 -4.66 4.42 -11.12
N ARG A 59 -3.94 3.32 -11.32
CA ARG A 59 -2.66 3.28 -12.03
C ARG A 59 -2.65 2.13 -13.03
N ARG A 60 -2.11 2.37 -14.23
CA ARG A 60 -1.83 1.29 -15.19
C ARG A 60 -0.65 0.46 -14.69
N SER A 61 -0.73 -0.85 -14.86
CA SER A 61 0.34 -1.78 -14.50
C SER A 61 1.66 -1.32 -15.12
N SER A 62 2.70 -1.25 -14.30
CA SER A 62 4.08 -1.02 -14.73
C SER A 62 4.78 -2.26 -15.27
N ALA A 63 4.15 -3.45 -15.18
CA ALA A 63 4.71 -4.68 -15.74
C ALA A 63 4.56 -4.73 -17.27
N ASP A 64 3.33 -4.52 -17.75
CA ASP A 64 2.93 -4.68 -19.15
C ASP A 64 1.83 -3.70 -19.60
N GLY A 65 1.35 -2.83 -18.70
CA GLY A 65 0.28 -1.87 -18.97
C GLY A 65 -1.12 -2.46 -19.17
N ARG A 66 -1.33 -3.79 -19.09
CA ARG A 66 -2.63 -4.42 -19.41
C ARG A 66 -3.66 -4.25 -18.29
N ASP A 67 -3.22 -4.43 -17.05
CA ASP A 67 -4.08 -4.26 -15.88
C ASP A 67 -4.13 -2.79 -15.42
N THR A 68 -5.24 -2.42 -14.77
CA THR A 68 -5.37 -1.17 -14.02
C THR A 68 -5.61 -1.51 -12.56
N TYR A 69 -4.67 -1.12 -11.69
CA TYR A 69 -4.76 -1.29 -10.25
C TYR A 69 -5.46 -0.09 -9.64
N TYR A 70 -6.29 -0.36 -8.65
CA TYR A 70 -6.96 0.65 -7.83
C TYR A 70 -6.38 0.63 -6.42
N SER A 71 -6.27 1.81 -5.84
CA SER A 71 -5.74 2.02 -4.49
C SER A 71 -6.71 2.86 -3.70
N LEU A 72 -7.05 2.43 -2.49
CA LEU A 72 -7.83 3.21 -1.53
C LEU A 72 -6.93 4.24 -0.84
N ASP A 73 -7.36 5.51 -0.80
CA ASP A 73 -6.71 6.55 0.00
C ASP A 73 -7.24 6.51 1.43
N LEU A 74 -6.64 5.64 2.25
CA LEU A 74 -7.06 5.41 3.63
C LEU A 74 -6.99 6.66 4.51
N ALA A 75 -6.00 7.55 4.31
CA ALA A 75 -5.89 8.78 5.09
C ALA A 75 -7.05 9.73 4.77
N ARG A 76 -7.30 9.96 3.48
CA ARG A 76 -8.43 10.77 3.04
C ARG A 76 -9.77 10.18 3.46
N CYS A 77 -9.91 8.85 3.43
CA CYS A 77 -11.11 8.20 3.98
C CYS A 77 -11.28 8.47 5.47
N GLY A 78 -10.20 8.41 6.25
CA GLY A 78 -10.21 8.78 7.67
C GLY A 78 -10.67 10.21 7.90
N ASP A 79 -10.05 11.18 7.20
CA ASP A 79 -10.38 12.60 7.31
C ASP A 79 -11.86 12.87 6.97
N LEU A 80 -12.31 12.32 5.84
CA LEU A 80 -13.68 12.49 5.39
C LEU A 80 -14.68 11.84 6.34
N LEU A 81 -14.36 10.66 6.89
CA LEU A 81 -15.22 9.95 7.84
C LEU A 81 -15.34 10.70 9.17
N SER A 82 -14.24 11.26 9.68
CA SER A 82 -14.26 12.14 10.85
C SER A 82 -15.18 13.35 10.67
N GLY A 83 -15.19 13.93 9.46
CA GLY A 83 -16.09 15.05 9.13
C GLY A 83 -17.57 14.69 8.95
N VAL A 84 -17.93 13.41 8.78
CA VAL A 84 -19.34 13.00 8.59
C VAL A 84 -20.18 13.30 9.83
N GLY A 85 -19.68 12.94 11.02
CA GLY A 85 -20.38 13.15 12.28
C GLY A 85 -20.58 14.62 12.59
N ASP A 86 -19.52 15.43 12.43
CA ASP A 86 -19.54 16.88 12.60
C ASP A 86 -20.57 17.58 11.70
N ALA A 87 -20.75 17.08 10.47
CA ALA A 87 -21.74 17.61 9.55
C ALA A 87 -23.18 17.37 10.01
N LEU A 88 -23.44 16.38 10.88
CA LEU A 88 -24.75 16.09 11.45
C LEU A 88 -24.95 16.77 12.81
N HIS A 89 -23.98 16.64 13.71
CA HIS A 89 -24.01 17.26 15.04
C HIS A 89 -22.58 17.27 15.64
N PRO A 90 -22.13 18.36 16.28
CA PRO A 90 -20.76 18.47 16.83
C PRO A 90 -20.42 17.41 17.90
N GLY A 91 -21.43 16.84 18.55
CA GLY A 91 -21.26 15.73 19.50
C GLY A 91 -21.05 14.34 18.88
N LEU A 92 -21.10 14.22 17.55
CA LEU A 92 -20.92 12.94 16.83
C LEU A 92 -19.56 12.82 16.14
N ARG A 93 -18.60 13.70 16.48
CA ARG A 93 -17.26 13.70 15.91
C ARG A 93 -16.56 12.36 16.11
N LEU A 94 -16.18 11.70 15.02
CA LEU A 94 -15.34 10.51 15.11
C LEU A 94 -13.88 10.94 15.24
N THR A 95 -13.25 10.56 16.35
CA THR A 95 -11.80 10.71 16.55
C THR A 95 -11.07 9.53 15.95
N GLY A 96 -9.93 9.78 15.30
CA GLY A 96 -9.07 8.72 14.78
C GLY A 96 -8.61 7.77 15.90
N PRO A 97 -8.23 6.53 15.56
CA PRO A 97 -7.68 5.60 16.54
C PRO A 97 -6.40 6.17 17.16
N ALA A 98 -6.13 5.77 18.40
CA ALA A 98 -4.81 6.01 18.99
C ALA A 98 -3.73 5.36 18.10
N PRO A 99 -2.48 5.87 18.09
CA PRO A 99 -1.40 5.23 17.36
C PRO A 99 -1.32 3.75 17.72
N ALA A 100 -1.36 2.86 16.72
CA ALA A 100 -1.21 1.43 16.96
C ALA A 100 0.11 1.17 17.67
N ALA A 101 0.05 0.54 18.84
CA ALA A 101 1.25 -0.03 19.45
C ALA A 101 1.83 -1.07 18.49
N PRO A 102 3.15 -1.07 18.24
CA PRO A 102 3.73 -2.04 17.34
C PRO A 102 3.56 -3.45 17.94
N ALA A 103 2.74 -4.28 17.30
CA ALA A 103 2.68 -5.70 17.59
C ALA A 103 3.88 -6.39 16.94
N ALA A 104 4.49 -7.36 17.63
CA ALA A 104 5.57 -8.15 17.05
C ALA A 104 5.08 -8.87 15.78
N GLY A 105 5.93 -8.92 14.75
CA GLY A 105 5.61 -9.60 13.50
C GLY A 105 6.73 -9.48 12.48
N ARG A 106 6.71 -10.37 11.48
CA ARG A 106 7.69 -10.44 10.39
C ARG A 106 7.04 -10.02 9.08
N VAL A 107 7.54 -8.95 8.46
CA VAL A 107 7.01 -8.39 7.21
C VAL A 107 8.09 -8.41 6.13
N LEU A 108 7.76 -8.97 4.96
CA LEU A 108 8.63 -9.01 3.79
C LEU A 108 8.11 -8.11 2.67
N PHE A 109 8.89 -7.11 2.27
CA PHE A 109 8.62 -6.24 1.12
C PHE A 109 9.36 -6.71 -0.14
N LEU A 110 8.63 -7.00 -1.21
CA LEU A 110 9.20 -7.49 -2.46
C LEU A 110 9.02 -6.48 -3.60
N CYS A 111 10.10 -6.17 -4.31
CA CYS A 111 10.02 -5.43 -5.58
C CYS A 111 11.02 -5.99 -6.59
N THR A 112 10.99 -5.58 -7.87
CA THR A 112 11.82 -6.23 -8.90
C THR A 112 13.31 -6.17 -8.56
N ALA A 113 13.81 -4.97 -8.25
CA ALA A 113 15.24 -4.70 -8.15
C ALA A 113 15.79 -4.66 -6.71
N ASN A 114 14.93 -4.65 -5.70
CA ASN A 114 15.30 -4.37 -4.30
C ASN A 114 16.30 -3.19 -4.14
N SER A 115 16.10 -2.16 -4.95
CA SER A 115 17.02 -1.03 -5.12
C SER A 115 16.44 0.28 -4.55
N SER A 116 15.11 0.47 -4.61
CA SER A 116 14.44 1.69 -4.12
C SER A 116 13.22 1.35 -3.25
N ARG A 117 12.05 1.09 -3.84
CA ARG A 117 10.75 0.89 -3.16
C ARG A 117 10.82 -0.02 -1.93
N SER A 118 11.34 -1.23 -2.08
CA SER A 118 11.33 -2.20 -0.96
C SER A 118 12.41 -1.93 0.09
N GLN A 119 13.51 -1.27 -0.26
CA GLN A 119 14.50 -0.78 0.72
C GLN A 119 13.92 0.34 1.56
N MET A 120 13.27 1.32 0.92
CA MET A 120 12.58 2.41 1.61
C MET A 120 11.47 1.86 2.52
N ALA A 121 10.64 0.93 2.03
CA ALA A 121 9.58 0.32 2.84
C ALA A 121 10.12 -0.47 4.06
N GLU A 122 11.17 -1.27 3.90
CA GLU A 122 11.83 -1.98 5.01
C GLU A 122 12.32 -1.00 6.08
N ALA A 123 13.02 0.05 5.65
CA ALA A 123 13.62 1.01 6.57
C ALA A 123 12.57 1.91 7.26
N LEU A 124 11.53 2.34 6.54
CA LEU A 124 10.39 3.07 7.12
C LEU A 124 9.66 2.25 8.18
N LEU A 125 9.39 0.96 7.91
CA LEU A 125 8.70 0.10 8.87
C LEU A 125 9.58 -0.17 10.11
N ARG A 126 10.87 -0.46 9.90
CA ARG A 126 11.81 -0.66 11.02
C ARG A 126 11.93 0.59 11.88
N ASN A 127 12.06 1.76 11.27
CA ASN A 127 12.19 3.04 11.99
C ASN A 127 10.91 3.39 12.76
N SER A 128 9.73 3.27 12.13
CA SER A 128 8.45 3.59 12.76
C SER A 128 8.07 2.69 13.94
N THR A 129 8.64 1.49 14.01
CA THR A 129 8.36 0.51 15.07
C THR A 129 9.50 0.35 16.07
N GLY A 130 10.60 1.10 15.93
CA GLY A 130 11.79 0.90 16.74
C GLY A 130 12.36 -0.53 16.65
N GLY A 131 12.10 -1.23 15.54
CA GLY A 131 12.50 -2.63 15.34
C GLY A 131 11.60 -3.68 15.99
N THR A 132 10.49 -3.32 16.64
CA THR A 132 9.53 -4.30 17.19
C THR A 132 8.91 -5.17 16.09
N VAL A 133 8.70 -4.62 14.89
CA VAL A 133 8.36 -5.40 13.70
C VAL A 133 9.63 -5.71 12.92
N GLU A 134 9.89 -6.99 12.70
CA GLU A 134 11.00 -7.46 11.88
C GLU A 134 10.68 -7.23 10.39
N ALA A 135 11.21 -6.14 9.84
CA ALA A 135 11.06 -5.78 8.44
C ALA A 135 12.20 -6.36 7.59
N PHE A 136 11.84 -6.97 6.47
CA PHE A 136 12.74 -7.51 5.45
C PHE A 136 12.36 -6.99 4.07
N SER A 137 13.30 -7.01 3.13
CA SER A 137 13.02 -6.76 1.73
C SER A 137 13.85 -7.62 0.80
N GLY A 138 13.31 -7.87 -0.39
CA GLY A 138 13.98 -8.64 -1.45
C GLY A 138 13.49 -8.27 -2.83
N GLY A 139 14.11 -8.89 -3.84
CA GLY A 139 13.69 -8.73 -5.22
C GLY A 139 14.04 -9.87 -6.15
N SER A 140 13.32 -9.94 -7.27
CA SER A 140 13.48 -11.01 -8.28
C SER A 140 14.73 -10.83 -9.15
N THR A 141 15.22 -9.60 -9.27
CA THR A 141 16.42 -9.27 -10.06
C THR A 141 17.16 -8.11 -9.38
N PRO A 142 17.84 -8.36 -8.24
CA PRO A 142 18.48 -7.32 -7.45
C PRO A 142 19.44 -6.44 -8.26
N LYS A 143 19.41 -5.14 -7.99
CA LYS A 143 20.33 -4.13 -8.55
C LYS A 143 20.89 -3.28 -7.41
N PRO A 144 22.05 -2.61 -7.58
CA PRO A 144 22.58 -1.68 -6.59
C PRO A 144 21.52 -0.69 -6.08
N ILE A 145 21.59 -0.33 -4.80
CA ILE A 145 20.64 0.62 -4.20
C ILE A 145 20.71 1.94 -4.96
N HIS A 146 19.54 2.49 -5.27
CA HIS A 146 19.45 3.71 -6.04
C HIS A 146 19.89 4.91 -5.18
N PRO A 147 20.83 5.75 -5.64
CA PRO A 147 21.35 6.88 -4.85
C PRO A 147 20.26 7.85 -4.35
N GLN A 148 19.25 8.13 -5.18
CA GLN A 148 18.11 8.95 -4.75
C GLN A 148 17.29 8.34 -3.61
N ALA A 149 17.17 7.01 -3.53
CA ALA A 149 16.52 6.37 -2.40
C ALA A 149 17.33 6.58 -1.11
N VAL A 150 18.67 6.52 -1.19
CA VAL A 150 19.54 6.85 -0.05
C VAL A 150 19.37 8.30 0.37
N SER A 151 19.39 9.24 -0.58
CA SER A 151 19.23 10.68 -0.31
C SER A 151 17.90 11.02 0.36
N VAL A 152 16.80 10.52 -0.20
CA VAL A 152 15.42 10.77 0.27
C VAL A 152 15.18 10.18 1.67
N MET A 153 15.76 9.02 1.96
CA MET A 153 15.68 8.40 3.29
C MET A 153 16.59 9.09 4.30
N ALA A 154 17.80 9.52 3.90
CA ALA A 154 18.70 10.28 4.76
C ALA A 154 18.08 11.63 5.17
N ALA A 155 17.37 12.31 4.26
CA ALA A 155 16.61 13.52 4.57
C ALA A 155 15.49 13.29 5.61
N ARG A 156 15.03 12.05 5.76
CA ARG A 156 14.06 11.60 6.77
C ARG A 156 14.73 11.01 8.03
N GLY A 157 16.05 11.15 8.16
CA GLY A 157 16.82 10.64 9.29
C GLY A 157 17.05 9.12 9.27
N ILE A 158 16.83 8.46 8.14
CA ILE A 158 16.95 6.99 8.00
C ILE A 158 18.12 6.66 7.08
N ASP A 159 19.12 5.99 7.62
CA ASP A 159 20.31 5.59 6.87
C ASP A 159 20.07 4.31 6.04
N LEU A 160 20.35 4.39 4.74
CA LEU A 160 20.33 3.25 3.81
C LEU A 160 21.73 2.91 3.25
N THR A 161 22.80 3.57 3.71
CA THR A 161 24.15 3.38 3.15
C THR A 161 24.72 1.97 3.39
N THR A 162 24.30 1.33 4.48
CA THR A 162 24.68 -0.06 4.83
C THR A 162 23.71 -1.10 4.30
N ALA A 163 22.59 -0.68 3.70
CA ALA A 163 21.62 -1.60 3.15
C ALA A 163 22.20 -2.31 1.92
N ARG A 164 21.76 -3.55 1.69
CA ARG A 164 22.14 -4.32 0.51
C ARG A 164 20.91 -4.84 -0.23
N PRO A 165 20.96 -4.90 -1.58
CA PRO A 165 19.98 -5.64 -2.36
C PRO A 165 20.07 -7.14 -2.05
N LYS A 166 18.91 -7.78 -1.93
CA LYS A 166 18.71 -9.19 -1.55
C LYS A 166 17.88 -9.89 -2.61
N HIS A 167 18.29 -11.07 -3.05
CA HIS A 167 17.46 -11.88 -3.94
C HIS A 167 16.31 -12.49 -3.15
N LEU A 168 15.10 -12.57 -3.73
CA LEU A 168 13.93 -13.14 -3.05
C LEU A 168 14.14 -14.58 -2.58
N GLY A 169 15.05 -15.32 -3.25
CA GLY A 169 15.42 -16.68 -2.89
C GLY A 169 16.12 -16.81 -1.54
N GLU A 170 16.73 -15.74 -1.02
CA GLU A 170 17.31 -15.72 0.34
C GLU A 170 16.24 -15.93 1.43
N PHE A 171 14.98 -15.65 1.10
CA PHE A 171 13.84 -15.79 2.00
C PHE A 171 13.08 -17.10 1.80
N SER A 172 13.55 -17.98 0.91
CA SER A 172 12.94 -19.28 0.69
C SER A 172 12.93 -20.09 2.00
N GLY A 173 11.79 -20.74 2.30
CA GLY A 173 11.62 -21.52 3.52
C GLY A 173 11.40 -20.69 4.81
N GLN A 174 11.46 -19.36 4.76
CA GLN A 174 11.18 -18.52 5.92
C GLN A 174 9.69 -18.19 6.05
N ARG A 175 9.19 -18.12 7.30
CA ARG A 175 7.80 -17.77 7.62
C ARG A 175 7.62 -16.27 7.83
N PHE A 176 6.74 -15.64 7.08
CA PHE A 176 6.37 -14.24 7.32
C PHE A 176 4.92 -14.16 7.73
N ASP A 177 4.59 -13.15 8.52
CA ASP A 177 3.20 -12.82 8.84
C ASP A 177 2.58 -12.06 7.66
N LEU A 178 3.38 -11.28 6.93
CA LEU A 178 2.94 -10.56 5.75
C LEU A 178 4.00 -10.52 4.66
N VAL A 179 3.56 -10.75 3.42
CA VAL A 179 4.37 -10.53 2.23
C VAL A 179 3.68 -9.46 1.39
N ILE A 180 4.35 -8.32 1.22
CA ILE A 180 3.86 -7.17 0.48
C ILE A 180 4.66 -7.02 -0.81
N THR A 181 4.00 -7.14 -1.96
CA THR A 181 4.61 -6.89 -3.27
C THR A 181 4.41 -5.43 -3.67
N LEU A 182 5.49 -4.71 -3.99
CA LEU A 182 5.48 -3.27 -4.28
C LEU A 182 5.48 -2.91 -5.76
N CYS A 183 5.69 -3.90 -6.64
CA CYS A 183 5.67 -3.70 -8.08
C CYS A 183 4.89 -4.82 -8.75
N ASP A 184 4.20 -4.46 -9.84
CA ASP A 184 3.26 -5.37 -10.50
C ASP A 184 3.96 -6.62 -11.05
N ARG A 185 5.21 -6.47 -11.53
CA ARG A 185 5.99 -7.60 -12.04
C ARG A 185 6.34 -8.63 -10.97
N VAL A 186 6.69 -8.20 -9.76
CA VAL A 186 7.00 -9.15 -8.68
C VAL A 186 5.76 -9.81 -8.10
N LYS A 187 4.60 -9.17 -8.18
CA LYS A 187 3.32 -9.82 -7.86
C LYS A 187 3.11 -11.10 -8.67
N GLU A 188 3.50 -11.10 -9.94
CA GLU A 188 3.33 -12.24 -10.86
C GLU A 188 4.31 -13.40 -10.62
N VAL A 189 5.50 -13.12 -10.07
CA VAL A 189 6.56 -14.11 -9.85
C VAL A 189 6.85 -14.35 -8.37
N CYS A 190 5.97 -13.86 -7.47
CA CYS A 190 6.14 -14.02 -6.04
C CYS A 190 6.03 -15.51 -5.68
N PRO A 191 7.05 -16.11 -5.04
CA PRO A 191 6.95 -17.49 -4.60
C PRO A 191 5.97 -17.61 -3.44
N GLU A 192 5.53 -18.84 -3.19
CA GLU A 192 4.83 -19.17 -1.96
C GLU A 192 5.81 -19.19 -0.79
N PHE A 193 5.37 -18.70 0.36
CA PHE A 193 6.12 -18.73 1.62
C PHE A 193 5.42 -19.66 2.62
N PRO A 194 6.18 -20.41 3.43
CA PRO A 194 5.61 -21.25 4.49
C PRO A 194 4.63 -20.50 5.38
N GLY A 195 3.50 -21.15 5.69
CA GLY A 195 2.40 -20.55 6.46
C GLY A 195 1.40 -19.79 5.60
N HIS A 196 1.60 -19.71 4.28
CA HIS A 196 0.70 -19.06 3.32
C HIS A 196 0.26 -17.66 3.79
N PRO A 197 1.23 -16.74 4.01
CA PRO A 197 0.91 -15.40 4.46
C PRO A 197 -0.09 -14.75 3.50
N ARG A 198 -0.96 -13.91 4.06
CA ARG A 198 -1.94 -13.15 3.26
C ARG A 198 -1.19 -12.36 2.18
N PRO A 199 -1.50 -12.55 0.88
CA PRO A 199 -0.85 -11.77 -0.17
C PRO A 199 -1.39 -10.34 -0.11
N VAL A 200 -0.47 -9.37 -0.02
CA VAL A 200 -0.79 -7.95 -0.15
C VAL A 200 -0.02 -7.38 -1.30
N HIS A 201 -0.70 -6.59 -2.12
CA HIS A 201 -0.08 -5.88 -3.22
C HIS A 201 -0.23 -4.38 -3.03
N TRP A 202 0.87 -3.66 -3.20
CA TRP A 202 0.95 -2.21 -3.18
C TRP A 202 1.52 -1.79 -4.53
N SER A 203 0.65 -1.51 -5.49
CA SER A 203 0.96 -1.15 -6.88
C SER A 203 1.67 0.22 -6.94
N THR A 204 2.95 0.24 -6.57
CA THR A 204 3.74 1.44 -6.35
C THR A 204 4.52 1.79 -7.62
N ALA A 205 4.37 3.02 -8.09
CA ALA A 205 5.09 3.53 -9.26
C ALA A 205 6.61 3.33 -9.11
N ASP A 206 7.30 3.06 -10.21
CA ASP A 206 8.75 3.00 -10.18
C ASP A 206 9.31 4.43 -10.19
N PRO A 207 9.91 4.92 -9.10
CA PRO A 207 10.38 6.31 -9.05
C PRO A 207 11.56 6.55 -10.00
N ALA A 208 12.21 5.49 -10.51
CA ALA A 208 13.28 5.59 -11.51
C ALA A 208 12.77 5.53 -12.97
N ALA A 209 11.46 5.44 -13.20
CA ALA A 209 10.91 5.36 -14.56
C ALA A 209 11.07 6.67 -15.34
N ASP A 210 11.06 7.81 -14.65
CA ASP A 210 11.35 9.12 -15.22
C ASP A 210 12.55 9.74 -14.48
N PRO A 211 13.78 9.58 -15.01
CA PRO A 211 14.98 10.15 -14.39
C PRO A 211 14.97 11.67 -14.28
N GLY A 212 14.07 12.37 -15.00
CA GLY A 212 13.92 13.81 -14.98
C GLY A 212 13.11 14.35 -13.79
N ASP A 213 12.47 13.46 -13.01
CA ASP A 213 11.65 13.84 -11.86
C ASP A 213 12.20 13.27 -10.54
N PRO A 214 13.10 14.00 -9.85
CA PRO A 214 13.60 13.60 -8.53
C PRO A 214 12.49 13.49 -7.47
N SER A 215 11.40 14.24 -7.61
CA SER A 215 10.30 14.26 -6.64
C SER A 215 9.54 12.93 -6.58
N ALA A 216 9.67 12.09 -7.62
CA ALA A 216 9.08 10.77 -7.67
C ALA A 216 9.55 9.87 -6.50
N PHE A 217 10.79 10.01 -6.04
CA PHE A 217 11.29 9.25 -4.89
C PHE A 217 10.64 9.71 -3.58
N ASP A 218 10.48 11.03 -3.39
CA ASP A 218 9.79 11.58 -2.23
C ASP A 218 8.33 11.15 -2.20
N HIS A 219 7.61 11.27 -3.31
CA HIS A 219 6.22 10.81 -3.41
C HIS A 219 6.06 9.33 -3.08
N VAL A 220 6.99 8.48 -3.52
CA VAL A 220 6.99 7.05 -3.18
C VAL A 220 7.28 6.83 -1.70
N ALA A 221 8.26 7.53 -1.12
CA ALA A 221 8.57 7.42 0.30
C ALA A 221 7.37 7.85 1.17
N ASP A 222 6.70 8.95 0.84
CA ASP A 222 5.53 9.45 1.56
C ASP A 222 4.34 8.49 1.45
N ALA A 223 4.07 7.99 0.25
CA ALA A 223 3.01 7.00 0.03
C ALA A 223 3.27 5.70 0.81
N LEU A 224 4.53 5.24 0.88
CA LEU A 224 4.90 4.06 1.68
C LEU A 224 4.75 4.35 3.18
N ALA A 225 5.19 5.51 3.66
CA ALA A 225 5.05 5.89 5.07
C ALA A 225 3.57 5.93 5.49
N GLN A 226 2.70 6.55 4.68
CA GLN A 226 1.26 6.59 4.93
C GLN A 226 0.66 5.18 4.98
N ARG A 227 1.02 4.30 4.03
CA ARG A 227 0.55 2.90 4.03
C ARG A 227 1.03 2.11 5.24
N ILE A 228 2.25 2.36 5.70
CA ILE A 228 2.82 1.71 6.88
C ILE A 228 2.03 2.06 8.15
N VAL A 229 1.58 3.32 8.31
CA VAL A 229 0.74 3.70 9.47
C VAL A 229 -0.53 2.85 9.57
N PHE A 230 -1.21 2.60 8.44
CA PHE A 230 -2.39 1.73 8.42
C PHE A 230 -2.05 0.24 8.55
N LEU A 231 -0.89 -0.18 8.00
CA LEU A 231 -0.40 -1.54 8.17
C LEU A 231 -0.20 -1.91 9.65
N LEU A 232 0.31 -0.98 10.48
CA LEU A 232 0.54 -1.25 11.90
C LEU A 232 -0.74 -1.62 12.65
N HIS A 233 -1.86 -0.94 12.34
CA HIS A 233 -3.17 -1.31 12.89
C HIS A 233 -3.60 -2.71 12.44
N THR A 234 -3.28 -3.09 11.20
CA THR A 234 -3.59 -4.42 10.67
C THR A 234 -2.73 -5.53 11.32
N LEU A 235 -1.51 -5.20 11.77
CA LEU A 235 -0.65 -6.14 12.50
C LEU A 235 -1.12 -6.34 13.94
N ALA A 236 -1.63 -5.28 14.59
CA ALA A 236 -2.10 -5.34 15.97
C ALA A 236 -3.42 -6.11 16.18
N HIS A 237 -4.22 -6.29 15.13
CA HIS A 237 -5.53 -6.95 15.19
C HIS A 237 -5.55 -8.36 14.60
N ARG A 238 -4.41 -9.06 14.65
CA ARG A 238 -4.27 -10.44 14.17
C ARG A 238 -4.58 -11.48 15.23
#